data_AF-C1MIU0-F1
#
_entry.id   AF-C1MIU0-F1
#
_cell.length_a   1.000
_cell.length_b   1.000
_cell.length_c   1.000
_cell.angle_alpha   90.00
_cell.angle_beta   90.00
_cell.angle_gamma   90.00
#
_symmetry.space_group_name_H-M   'P 1'
#
loop_
_entity.id
_entity.type
_entity.pdbx_description
1 polymer ?
#
loop_
_entity_poly.entity_id
_entity_poly.type
_entity_poly.pdbx_seq_one_letter_code
_entity_poly.pdbx_strand_id
1 'polypeptide(L)'
;MSDPDPKLVSDAMEAFVDEDYDEARKLYTTLIEQSPEHVAAHVHRSAVNLKLDRFEDALSDAMKALSLDHENPKAYLRKGMALYELERYDPARAAFTIGQTLDPKHAAFKTWIARCEERILEERLADAKQREGPDATIKDATRAPRYKHQWYQSGSHVTIEIMAKGVPEHASFVDVQEDRVTVTVKHADDDPLGNIPYVLDVPLFGKVVPEESRGQVLATKLEIKMKKAEAITWDDLGAEARRNAEATRPNNVSDEGMQRPSYPSSKAANLKKQTDWDKLESDLKKEEKEEDLEGDAALNRMFKGIYENADEDTRRAMNKSFQESNGTVLSTSWKDIGKERTECKPPDCMVEKKYES
;
A
#
# COMPACT_ATOMS: atom_id res chain seq x y z
N MET A 1 -25.32 3.58 41.34
CA MET A 1 -25.98 4.53 40.43
C MET A 1 -27.44 4.17 40.40
N SER A 2 -28.34 5.15 40.47
CA SER A 2 -29.78 4.89 40.42
C SER A 2 -30.17 4.61 38.97
N ASP A 3 -31.02 3.61 38.76
CA ASP A 3 -31.72 3.47 37.49
C ASP A 3 -32.51 4.77 37.24
N PRO A 4 -32.56 5.26 35.98
CA PRO A 4 -33.29 6.47 35.65
C PRO A 4 -34.79 6.26 35.91
N ASP A 5 -35.48 7.35 36.27
CA ASP A 5 -36.91 7.31 36.54
C ASP A 5 -37.68 6.72 35.34
N PRO A 6 -38.35 5.56 35.49
CA PRO A 6 -39.10 4.92 34.40
C PRO A 6 -40.16 5.84 33.79
N LYS A 7 -40.74 6.73 34.60
CA LYS A 7 -41.71 7.71 34.11
C LYS A 7 -41.04 8.73 33.18
N LEU A 8 -39.86 9.22 33.56
CA LEU A 8 -39.10 10.16 32.73
C LEU A 8 -38.67 9.54 31.39
N VAL A 9 -38.30 8.24 31.39
CA VAL A 9 -38.02 7.49 30.15
C VAL A 9 -39.27 7.45 29.26
N SER A 10 -40.43 7.12 29.84
CA SER A 10 -41.71 7.04 29.11
C SER A 10 -42.11 8.39 28.53
N ASP A 11 -42.09 9.44 29.34
CA ASP A 11 -42.46 10.80 28.93
C ASP A 11 -41.55 11.29 27.78
N ALA A 12 -40.24 10.99 27.84
CA ALA A 12 -39.28 11.35 26.79
C ALA A 12 -39.56 10.61 25.46
N MET A 13 -39.94 9.33 25.54
CA MET A 13 -40.31 8.54 24.37
C MET A 13 -41.64 9.00 23.77
N GLU A 14 -42.63 9.33 24.59
CA GLU A 14 -43.92 9.87 24.16
C GLU A 14 -43.74 11.20 23.44
N ALA A 15 -42.98 12.15 24.03
CA ALA A 15 -42.65 13.41 23.37
C ALA A 15 -41.96 13.22 22.00
N PHE A 16 -41.09 12.20 21.87
CA PHE A 16 -40.47 11.88 20.58
C PHE A 16 -41.47 11.32 19.56
N VAL A 17 -42.43 10.51 20.00
CA VAL A 17 -43.49 9.93 19.15
C VAL A 17 -44.48 11.02 18.71
N ASP A 18 -44.77 11.98 19.59
CA ASP A 18 -45.63 13.13 19.32
C ASP A 18 -44.93 14.23 18.47
N GLU A 19 -43.69 13.98 18.06
CA GLU A 19 -42.84 14.90 17.29
C GLU A 19 -42.51 16.21 18.03
N ASP A 20 -42.74 16.29 19.34
CA ASP A 20 -42.26 17.37 20.20
C ASP A 20 -40.78 17.13 20.55
N TYR A 21 -39.93 17.34 19.55
CA TYR A 21 -38.50 17.06 19.65
C TYR A 21 -37.76 17.98 20.65
N ASP A 22 -38.23 19.21 20.84
CA ASP A 22 -37.64 20.11 21.84
C ASP A 22 -37.92 19.61 23.26
N GLU A 23 -39.14 19.16 23.55
CA GLU A 23 -39.47 18.58 24.85
C GLU A 23 -38.77 17.24 25.05
N ALA A 24 -38.76 16.36 24.05
CA ALA A 24 -38.02 15.10 24.09
C ALA A 24 -36.53 15.34 24.40
N ARG A 25 -35.91 16.36 23.80
CA ARG A 25 -34.50 16.70 24.05
C ARG A 25 -34.28 17.12 25.50
N LYS A 26 -35.17 17.95 26.06
CA LYS A 26 -35.07 18.38 27.47
C LYS A 26 -35.20 17.18 28.39
N LEU A 27 -36.19 16.31 28.18
CA LEU A 27 -36.43 15.14 29.01
C LEU A 27 -35.24 14.16 28.96
N TYR A 28 -34.69 13.88 27.79
CA TYR A 28 -33.46 13.06 27.68
C TYR A 28 -32.23 13.74 28.28
N THR A 29 -32.15 15.07 28.27
CA THR A 29 -31.06 15.79 28.94
C THR A 29 -31.15 15.64 30.45
N THR A 30 -32.34 15.84 31.03
CA THR A 30 -32.60 15.57 32.46
C THR A 30 -32.26 14.12 32.82
N LEU A 31 -32.57 13.16 31.93
CA LEU A 31 -32.28 11.75 32.15
C LEU A 31 -30.78 11.45 32.16
N ILE A 32 -30.02 12.11 31.28
CA ILE A 32 -28.54 12.01 31.24
C ILE A 32 -27.91 12.71 32.46
N GLU A 33 -28.49 13.80 32.96
CA GLU A 33 -28.03 14.46 34.19
C GLU A 33 -28.22 13.57 35.42
N GLN A 34 -29.32 12.81 35.49
CA GLN A 34 -29.57 11.84 36.55
C GLN A 34 -28.69 10.59 36.43
N SER A 35 -28.49 10.10 35.20
CA SER A 35 -27.76 8.86 34.91
C SER A 35 -26.81 9.04 33.71
N PRO A 36 -25.61 9.62 33.91
CA PRO A 36 -24.68 9.96 32.82
C PRO A 36 -24.18 8.78 31.98
N GLU A 37 -24.21 7.58 32.54
CA GLU A 37 -23.77 6.33 31.88
C GLU A 37 -24.92 5.57 31.21
N HIS A 38 -26.12 6.14 31.14
CA HIS A 38 -27.27 5.49 30.53
C HIS A 38 -27.19 5.50 28.99
N VAL A 39 -26.67 4.42 28.40
CA VAL A 39 -26.42 4.26 26.96
C VAL A 39 -27.64 4.63 26.11
N ALA A 40 -28.82 4.07 26.43
CA ALA A 40 -30.01 4.30 25.62
C ALA A 40 -30.44 5.78 25.61
N ALA A 41 -30.16 6.54 26.67
CA ALA A 41 -30.49 7.97 26.72
C ALA A 41 -29.67 8.76 25.70
N HIS A 42 -28.37 8.49 25.64
CA HIS A 42 -27.48 9.09 24.63
C HIS A 42 -27.90 8.70 23.21
N VAL A 43 -28.26 7.42 22.97
CA VAL A 43 -28.75 6.98 21.65
C VAL A 43 -30.06 7.67 21.26
N HIS A 44 -31.00 7.80 22.18
CA HIS A 44 -32.29 8.45 21.91
C HIS A 44 -32.16 9.97 21.77
N ARG A 45 -31.36 10.64 22.62
CA ARG A 45 -31.07 12.07 22.48
C ARG A 45 -30.35 12.37 21.17
N SER A 46 -29.44 11.51 20.74
CA SER A 46 -28.82 11.59 19.41
C SER A 46 -29.89 11.53 18.29
N ALA A 47 -30.88 10.65 18.41
CA ALA A 47 -32.00 10.57 17.46
C ALA A 47 -32.84 11.85 17.43
N VAL A 48 -33.12 12.44 18.59
CA VAL A 48 -33.84 13.71 18.71
C VAL A 48 -33.03 14.85 18.10
N ASN A 49 -31.73 14.92 18.38
CA ASN A 49 -30.85 15.95 17.82
C ASN A 49 -30.75 15.86 16.29
N LEU A 50 -30.79 14.66 15.70
CA LEU A 50 -30.91 14.48 14.24
C LEU A 50 -32.23 15.06 13.69
N LYS A 51 -33.33 15.02 14.45
CA LYS A 51 -34.62 15.59 14.03
C LYS A 51 -34.69 17.11 14.18
N LEU A 52 -33.82 17.67 15.01
CA LEU A 52 -33.69 19.12 15.23
C LEU A 52 -32.57 19.74 14.38
N ASP A 53 -31.99 19.00 13.43
CA ASP A 53 -30.83 19.42 12.62
C ASP A 53 -29.60 19.85 13.44
N ARG A 54 -29.45 19.30 14.65
CA ARG A 54 -28.30 19.56 15.55
C ARG A 54 -27.28 18.42 15.41
N PHE A 55 -26.65 18.33 14.24
CA PHE A 55 -25.88 17.15 13.84
C PHE A 55 -24.60 16.94 14.67
N GLU A 56 -23.91 18.00 15.08
CA GLU A 56 -22.73 17.89 15.96
C GLU A 56 -23.10 17.33 17.35
N ASP A 57 -24.21 17.80 17.91
CA ASP A 57 -24.72 17.31 19.19
C ASP A 57 -25.17 15.84 19.06
N ALA A 58 -25.83 15.49 17.96
CA ALA A 58 -26.19 14.10 17.66
C ALA A 58 -24.96 13.19 17.55
N LEU A 59 -23.89 13.67 16.91
CA LEU A 59 -22.63 12.95 16.77
C LEU A 59 -21.95 12.75 18.14
N SER A 60 -21.89 13.81 18.96
CA SER A 60 -21.33 13.75 20.31
C SER A 60 -22.06 12.73 21.17
N ASP A 61 -23.39 12.72 21.16
CA ASP A 61 -24.21 11.77 21.90
C ASP A 61 -24.01 10.33 21.41
N ALA A 62 -23.97 10.11 20.08
CA ALA A 62 -23.72 8.80 19.51
C ALA A 62 -22.32 8.28 19.87
N MET A 63 -21.31 9.15 19.86
CA MET A 63 -19.94 8.81 20.29
C MET A 63 -19.88 8.51 21.79
N LYS A 64 -20.62 9.25 22.62
CA LYS A 64 -20.70 8.97 24.06
C LYS A 64 -21.36 7.62 24.32
N ALA A 65 -22.46 7.30 23.62
CA ALA A 65 -23.07 5.97 23.68
C ALA A 65 -22.08 4.87 23.31
N LEU A 66 -21.31 5.04 22.22
CA LEU A 66 -20.30 4.07 21.79
C LEU A 66 -19.11 3.94 22.74
N SER A 67 -18.79 4.99 23.51
CA SER A 67 -17.75 4.91 24.56
C SER A 67 -18.20 4.08 25.76
N LEU A 68 -19.51 3.95 25.96
CA LEU A 68 -20.12 3.17 27.05
C LEU A 68 -20.47 1.74 26.59
N ASP A 69 -20.93 1.58 25.35
CA ASP A 69 -21.29 0.31 24.72
C ASP A 69 -20.81 0.30 23.25
N HIS A 70 -19.66 -0.33 23.02
CA HIS A 70 -19.00 -0.33 21.72
C HIS A 70 -19.64 -1.27 20.68
N GLU A 71 -20.59 -2.13 21.09
CA GLU A 71 -21.27 -3.10 20.23
C GLU A 71 -22.69 -2.67 19.87
N ASN A 72 -23.05 -1.41 20.15
CA ASN A 72 -24.40 -0.92 19.92
C ASN A 72 -24.68 -0.55 18.45
N PRO A 73 -25.48 -1.34 17.69
CA PRO A 73 -25.72 -1.06 16.27
C PRO A 73 -26.50 0.25 16.08
N LYS A 74 -27.44 0.57 16.99
CA LYS A 74 -28.22 1.80 16.92
C LYS A 74 -27.33 3.03 17.11
N ALA A 75 -26.34 2.99 17.99
CA ALA A 75 -25.40 4.09 18.17
C ALA A 75 -24.54 4.31 16.91
N TYR A 76 -24.07 3.25 16.25
CA TYR A 76 -23.41 3.36 14.94
C TYR A 76 -24.31 3.94 13.85
N LEU A 77 -25.59 3.54 13.81
CA LEU A 77 -26.56 4.09 12.89
C LEU A 77 -26.74 5.61 13.10
N ARG A 78 -26.87 6.05 14.36
CA ARG A 78 -26.98 7.48 14.69
C ARG A 78 -25.70 8.26 14.36
N LYS A 79 -24.53 7.71 14.68
CA LYS A 79 -23.23 8.29 14.32
C LYS A 79 -23.08 8.47 12.81
N GLY A 80 -23.42 7.43 12.04
CA GLY A 80 -23.36 7.49 10.58
C GLY A 80 -24.32 8.53 9.99
N MET A 81 -25.56 8.61 10.50
CA MET A 81 -26.53 9.61 10.06
C MET A 81 -26.04 11.03 10.35
N ALA A 82 -25.53 11.28 11.56
CA ALA A 82 -24.99 12.59 11.93
C ALA A 82 -23.80 13.00 11.05
N LEU A 83 -22.88 12.06 10.77
CA LEU A 83 -21.74 12.31 9.88
C LEU A 83 -22.17 12.56 8.43
N TYR A 84 -23.22 11.88 7.96
CA TYR A 84 -23.75 12.05 6.62
C TYR A 84 -24.34 13.45 6.43
N GLU A 85 -25.15 13.94 7.39
CA GLU A 85 -25.71 15.30 7.34
C GLU A 85 -24.65 16.39 7.52
N LEU A 86 -23.52 16.07 8.17
CA LEU A 86 -22.33 16.93 8.24
C LEU A 86 -21.46 16.85 6.97
N GLU A 87 -21.93 16.21 5.90
CA GLU A 87 -21.21 16.00 4.64
C GLU A 87 -19.87 15.25 4.79
N ARG A 88 -19.72 14.48 5.88
CA ARG A 88 -18.53 13.65 6.15
C ARG A 88 -18.78 12.21 5.73
N TYR A 89 -18.90 12.00 4.42
CA TYR A 89 -19.41 10.76 3.85
C TYR A 89 -18.51 9.53 4.05
N ASP A 90 -17.18 9.66 3.95
CA ASP A 90 -16.25 8.52 4.19
C ASP A 90 -16.33 8.01 5.65
N PRO A 91 -16.23 8.88 6.68
CA PRO A 91 -16.47 8.51 8.07
C PRO A 91 -17.89 7.94 8.32
N ALA A 92 -18.91 8.50 7.65
CA ALA A 92 -20.29 8.00 7.75
C ALA A 92 -20.39 6.55 7.23
N ARG A 93 -19.84 6.27 6.04
CA ARG A 93 -19.77 4.93 5.45
C ARG A 93 -19.14 3.95 6.43
N ALA A 94 -17.99 4.29 7.00
CA ALA A 94 -17.29 3.42 7.95
C ALA A 94 -18.14 3.09 9.19
N ALA A 95 -18.84 4.09 9.75
CA ALA A 95 -19.74 3.86 10.89
C ALA A 95 -20.90 2.93 10.53
N PHE A 96 -21.51 3.11 9.35
CA PHE A 96 -22.59 2.22 8.90
C PHE A 96 -22.10 0.81 8.59
N THR A 97 -20.89 0.63 8.05
CA THR A 97 -20.30 -0.70 7.82
C THR A 97 -20.10 -1.44 9.14
N ILE A 98 -19.57 -0.78 10.18
CA ILE A 98 -19.43 -1.41 11.50
C ILE A 98 -20.81 -1.77 12.06
N GLY A 99 -21.78 -0.86 12.01
CA GLY A 99 -23.15 -1.15 12.43
C GLY A 99 -23.79 -2.34 11.70
N GLN A 100 -23.54 -2.48 10.39
CA GLN A 100 -23.99 -3.63 9.59
C GLN A 100 -23.35 -4.95 10.03
N THR A 101 -22.07 -4.93 10.43
CA THR A 101 -21.42 -6.15 10.93
C THR A 101 -22.04 -6.61 12.25
N LEU A 102 -22.52 -5.67 13.09
CA LEU A 102 -23.14 -5.96 14.37
C LEU A 102 -24.63 -6.35 14.23
N ASP A 103 -25.37 -5.74 13.29
CA ASP A 103 -26.74 -6.13 12.95
C ASP A 103 -26.95 -6.27 11.43
N PRO A 104 -26.60 -7.44 10.85
CA PRO A 104 -26.70 -7.68 9.41
C PRO A 104 -28.14 -7.68 8.87
N LYS A 105 -29.14 -7.87 9.75
CA LYS A 105 -30.56 -7.94 9.35
C LYS A 105 -31.16 -6.55 9.17
N HIS A 106 -30.56 -5.51 9.75
CA HIS A 106 -31.06 -4.15 9.67
C HIS A 106 -30.78 -3.52 8.30
N ALA A 107 -31.75 -3.61 7.39
CA ALA A 107 -31.63 -3.15 6.00
C ALA A 107 -31.23 -1.67 5.82
N ALA A 108 -31.49 -0.82 6.82
CA ALA A 108 -31.10 0.60 6.75
C ALA A 108 -29.59 0.81 6.56
N PHE A 109 -28.72 -0.03 7.13
CA PHE A 109 -27.28 0.13 6.97
C PHE A 109 -26.85 0.03 5.51
N LYS A 110 -27.34 -0.98 4.79
CA LYS A 110 -27.05 -1.16 3.36
C LYS A 110 -27.50 0.07 2.55
N THR A 111 -28.67 0.61 2.87
CA THR A 111 -29.21 1.80 2.20
C THR A 111 -28.35 3.03 2.44
N TRP A 112 -27.92 3.24 3.68
CA TRP A 112 -27.06 4.36 4.05
C TRP A 112 -25.64 4.25 3.48
N ILE A 113 -25.06 3.04 3.45
CA ILE A 113 -23.75 2.78 2.81
C ILE A 113 -23.81 3.17 1.33
N ALA A 114 -24.84 2.71 0.60
CA ALA A 114 -25.01 3.05 -0.81
C ALA A 114 -25.16 4.57 -1.04
N ARG A 115 -25.91 5.27 -0.18
CA ARG A 115 -26.02 6.75 -0.23
C ARG A 115 -24.67 7.44 0.00
N CYS A 116 -23.87 6.96 0.95
CA CYS A 116 -22.53 7.50 1.18
C CYS A 116 -21.64 7.28 -0.04
N GLU A 117 -21.67 6.09 -0.63
CA GLU A 117 -20.87 5.76 -1.82
C GLU A 117 -21.23 6.63 -3.02
N GLU A 118 -22.53 6.89 -3.23
CA GLU A 118 -23.02 7.82 -4.25
C GLU A 118 -22.47 9.24 -4.04
N ARG A 119 -22.60 9.79 -2.82
CA ARG A 119 -22.09 11.13 -2.50
C ARG A 119 -20.57 11.25 -2.62
N ILE A 120 -19.83 10.25 -2.13
CA ILE A 120 -18.36 10.20 -2.28
C ILE A 120 -17.97 10.18 -3.75
N LEU A 121 -18.68 9.43 -4.59
CA LEU A 121 -18.43 9.40 -6.02
C LEU A 121 -18.74 10.75 -6.67
N GLU A 122 -19.87 11.37 -6.31
CA GLU A 122 -20.23 12.70 -6.78
C GLU A 122 -19.18 13.75 -6.43
N GLU A 123 -18.70 13.78 -5.18
CA GLU A 123 -17.62 14.69 -4.75
C GLU A 123 -16.35 14.46 -5.56
N ARG A 124 -15.94 13.19 -5.74
CA ARG A 124 -14.75 12.85 -6.54
C ARG A 124 -14.90 13.28 -8.00
N LEU A 125 -16.09 13.13 -8.58
CA LEU A 125 -16.39 13.56 -9.95
C LEU A 125 -16.48 15.08 -10.07
N ALA A 126 -17.02 15.77 -9.05
CA ALA A 126 -17.08 17.21 -9.00
C ALA A 126 -15.69 17.83 -8.88
N ASP A 127 -14.84 17.28 -8.02
CA ASP A 127 -13.42 17.65 -7.88
C ASP A 127 -12.67 17.43 -9.20
N ALA A 128 -12.96 16.32 -9.91
CA ALA A 128 -12.39 16.05 -11.22
C ALA A 128 -12.83 17.10 -12.26
N LYS A 129 -14.10 17.50 -12.27
CA LYS A 129 -14.64 18.52 -13.19
C LYS A 129 -14.20 19.94 -12.87
N GLN A 130 -14.05 20.30 -11.59
CA GLN A 130 -13.52 21.62 -11.19
C GLN A 130 -12.07 21.81 -11.64
N ARG A 131 -11.29 20.72 -11.70
CA ARG A 131 -9.95 20.73 -12.30
C ARG A 131 -9.96 20.96 -13.82
N GLU A 132 -11.11 20.85 -14.50
CA GLU A 132 -11.28 21.03 -15.96
C GLU A 132 -11.86 22.41 -16.38
N GLY A 133 -12.02 23.37 -15.45
CA GLY A 133 -12.60 24.71 -15.73
C GLY A 133 -11.76 25.62 -16.67
N PRO A 134 -12.30 26.73 -17.20
CA PRO A 134 -11.66 27.54 -18.26
C PRO A 134 -10.38 28.29 -17.86
N ASP A 135 -10.04 28.33 -16.57
CA ASP A 135 -8.76 28.85 -16.07
C ASP A 135 -7.67 27.75 -16.03
N ALA A 136 -8.03 26.50 -16.37
CA ALA A 136 -7.11 25.37 -16.52
C ALA A 136 -6.34 25.43 -17.85
N THR A 137 -5.70 26.57 -18.13
CA THR A 137 -4.64 26.64 -19.16
C THR A 137 -3.30 26.14 -18.63
N ILE A 138 -3.29 25.26 -17.62
CA ILE A 138 -2.15 24.41 -17.30
C ILE A 138 -2.63 22.97 -17.38
N LYS A 139 -2.29 22.36 -18.52
CA LYS A 139 -2.44 20.94 -18.82
C LYS A 139 -1.53 20.11 -17.92
N ASP A 140 -2.09 19.34 -17.00
CA ASP A 140 -1.54 18.06 -16.54
C ASP A 140 -2.69 17.27 -15.88
N ALA A 141 -3.17 16.12 -16.36
CA ALA A 141 -2.39 14.91 -16.58
C ALA A 141 -3.04 14.00 -17.64
N THR A 142 -2.61 14.16 -18.89
CA THR A 142 -2.38 13.03 -19.81
C THR A 142 -0.98 13.10 -20.40
N ARG A 143 -0.07 13.83 -19.74
CA ARG A 143 1.35 13.78 -20.07
C ARG A 143 1.96 12.65 -19.24
N ALA A 144 2.73 11.79 -19.90
CA ALA A 144 3.52 10.75 -19.24
C ALA A 144 4.26 11.36 -18.03
N PRO A 145 4.35 10.64 -16.89
CA PRO A 145 4.99 11.16 -15.69
C PRO A 145 6.36 11.72 -16.03
N ARG A 146 6.63 12.95 -15.59
CA ARG A 146 7.85 13.71 -15.92
C ARG A 146 9.11 12.89 -15.68
N TYR A 147 9.11 12.11 -14.62
CA TYR A 147 10.12 11.11 -14.34
C TYR A 147 9.52 9.72 -14.42
N LYS A 148 10.19 8.86 -15.18
CA LYS A 148 9.95 7.42 -15.13
C LYS A 148 10.53 6.89 -13.82
N HIS A 149 9.81 5.97 -13.19
CA HIS A 149 10.34 5.21 -12.08
C HIS A 149 10.34 3.72 -12.42
N GLN A 150 11.23 2.99 -11.78
CA GLN A 150 11.28 1.54 -11.80
C GLN A 150 11.53 1.05 -10.38
N TRP A 151 11.22 -0.20 -10.11
CA TRP A 151 11.49 -0.79 -8.81
C TRP A 151 12.03 -2.20 -8.99
N TYR A 152 12.80 -2.62 -8.01
CA TYR A 152 13.30 -3.98 -7.89
C TYR A 152 13.45 -4.33 -6.41
N GLN A 153 13.69 -5.60 -6.12
CA GLN A 153 13.78 -6.08 -4.75
C GLN A 153 14.87 -7.14 -4.61
N SER A 154 15.30 -7.32 -3.37
CA SER A 154 16.01 -8.50 -2.89
C SER A 154 15.17 -9.20 -1.82
N GLY A 155 15.68 -10.30 -1.24
CA GLY A 155 15.00 -10.96 -0.12
C GLY A 155 14.77 -10.06 1.10
N SER A 156 15.58 -9.02 1.28
CA SER A 156 15.53 -8.15 2.47
C SER A 156 15.19 -6.68 2.18
N HIS A 157 15.26 -6.24 0.94
CA HIS A 157 15.07 -4.83 0.58
C HIS A 157 14.18 -4.67 -0.64
N VAL A 158 13.51 -3.53 -0.73
CA VAL A 158 12.84 -3.04 -1.94
C VAL A 158 13.46 -1.69 -2.31
N THR A 159 13.74 -1.48 -3.59
CA THR A 159 14.38 -0.26 -4.09
C THR A 159 13.55 0.36 -5.19
N ILE A 160 13.27 1.66 -5.08
CA ILE A 160 12.61 2.46 -6.11
C ILE A 160 13.65 3.41 -6.69
N GLU A 161 13.75 3.43 -8.02
CA GLU A 161 14.58 4.37 -8.75
C GLU A 161 13.69 5.32 -9.56
N ILE A 162 13.91 6.62 -9.39
CA ILE A 162 13.21 7.67 -10.14
C ILE A 162 14.24 8.36 -11.02
N MET A 163 14.06 8.31 -12.34
CA MET A 163 15.03 8.82 -13.32
C MET A 163 14.96 10.34 -13.44
N ALA A 164 15.43 11.04 -12.39
CA ALA A 164 15.42 12.49 -12.27
C ALA A 164 16.85 13.06 -12.31
N LYS A 165 17.29 13.49 -13.51
CA LYS A 165 18.64 14.04 -13.72
C LYS A 165 18.73 15.49 -13.24
N GLY A 166 19.79 15.81 -12.48
CA GLY A 166 20.13 17.17 -12.09
C GLY A 166 19.24 17.79 -11.00
N VAL A 167 18.54 16.95 -10.21
CA VAL A 167 17.74 17.42 -9.06
C VAL A 167 18.67 17.73 -7.88
N PRO A 168 18.60 18.94 -7.29
CA PRO A 168 19.35 19.25 -6.08
C PRO A 168 18.79 18.46 -4.88
N GLU A 169 19.66 18.05 -3.96
CA GLU A 169 19.27 17.28 -2.78
C GLU A 169 18.22 17.99 -1.90
N HIS A 170 18.31 19.32 -1.78
CA HIS A 170 17.36 20.15 -1.04
C HIS A 170 16.00 20.33 -1.73
N ALA A 171 15.88 19.93 -3.00
CA ALA A 171 14.64 20.03 -3.77
C ALA A 171 13.85 18.72 -3.79
N SER A 172 14.41 17.63 -3.25
CA SER A 172 13.75 16.33 -3.11
C SER A 172 13.43 16.03 -1.66
N PHE A 173 12.22 15.54 -1.41
CA PHE A 173 11.76 15.09 -0.10
C PHE A 173 11.29 13.64 -0.24
N VAL A 174 11.77 12.77 0.66
CA VAL A 174 11.40 11.35 0.71
C VAL A 174 10.84 11.09 2.11
N ASP A 175 9.58 10.70 2.17
CA ASP A 175 8.91 10.22 3.38
C ASP A 175 8.68 8.73 3.25
N VAL A 176 9.28 7.95 4.16
CA VAL A 176 9.08 6.50 4.25
C VAL A 176 8.29 6.21 5.51
N GLN A 177 7.10 5.68 5.34
CA GLN A 177 6.23 5.20 6.41
C GLN A 177 6.25 3.65 6.40
N GLU A 178 5.65 3.03 7.41
CA GLU A 178 5.67 1.56 7.55
C GLU A 178 5.05 0.84 6.33
N ASP A 179 4.00 1.42 5.73
CA ASP A 179 3.22 0.83 4.63
C ASP A 179 3.08 1.75 3.41
N ARG A 180 3.83 2.86 3.35
CA ARG A 180 3.72 3.84 2.28
C ARG A 180 5.03 4.58 2.05
N VAL A 181 5.32 4.91 0.80
CA VAL A 181 6.42 5.79 0.45
C VAL A 181 5.90 6.96 -0.38
N THR A 182 6.28 8.18 0.02
CA THR A 182 5.94 9.39 -0.71
C THR A 182 7.22 10.13 -1.07
N VAL A 183 7.42 10.36 -2.37
CA VAL A 183 8.56 11.11 -2.89
C VAL A 183 8.07 12.36 -3.58
N THR A 184 8.58 13.51 -3.17
CA THR A 184 8.28 14.81 -3.75
C THR A 184 9.55 15.43 -4.33
N VAL A 185 9.52 15.85 -5.60
CA VAL A 185 10.60 16.60 -6.25
C VAL A 185 10.07 17.97 -6.66
N LYS A 186 10.57 19.02 -6.00
CA LYS A 186 10.28 20.42 -6.32
C LYS A 186 11.16 20.88 -7.49
N HIS A 187 10.62 21.73 -8.35
CA HIS A 187 11.35 22.35 -9.45
C HIS A 187 11.73 23.79 -9.12
N ALA A 188 12.73 24.33 -9.83
CA ALA A 188 13.11 25.73 -9.72
C ALA A 188 12.09 26.64 -10.43
N ASP A 189 12.05 27.90 -10.04
CA ASP A 189 11.00 28.87 -10.40
C ASP A 189 10.83 29.17 -11.91
N ASP A 190 11.75 28.72 -12.77
CA ASP A 190 11.71 28.90 -14.23
C ASP A 190 11.01 27.74 -15.00
N ASP A 191 10.18 26.93 -14.34
CA ASP A 191 9.44 25.85 -14.99
C ASP A 191 8.23 26.36 -15.79
N PRO A 192 8.18 26.18 -17.14
CA PRO A 192 7.06 26.60 -17.97
C PRO A 192 5.76 25.82 -17.73
N LEU A 193 5.75 24.76 -16.90
CA LEU A 193 4.55 24.02 -16.48
C LEU A 193 3.97 24.47 -15.13
N GLY A 194 4.52 25.54 -14.55
CA GLY A 194 4.17 25.98 -13.21
C GLY A 194 4.91 25.17 -12.14
N ASN A 195 4.93 25.73 -10.94
CA ASN A 195 5.68 25.26 -9.76
C ASN A 195 5.11 23.96 -9.15
N ILE A 196 4.59 23.04 -9.99
CA ILE A 196 3.95 21.80 -9.57
C ILE A 196 5.04 20.76 -9.30
N PRO A 197 5.21 20.30 -8.04
CA PRO A 197 6.20 19.30 -7.72
C PRO A 197 5.79 17.94 -8.27
N TYR A 198 6.77 17.17 -8.76
CA TYR A 198 6.55 15.75 -9.05
C TYR A 198 6.30 15.01 -7.74
N VAL A 199 5.20 14.26 -7.64
CA VAL A 199 4.86 13.44 -6.47
C VAL A 199 4.66 11.99 -6.90
N LEU A 200 5.45 11.08 -6.31
CA LEU A 200 5.23 9.65 -6.36
C LEU A 200 4.72 9.21 -4.98
N ASP A 201 3.45 8.82 -4.89
CA ASP A 201 2.84 8.30 -3.66
C ASP A 201 2.44 6.84 -3.87
N VAL A 202 3.09 5.92 -3.17
CA VAL A 202 2.92 4.48 -3.38
C VAL A 202 2.60 3.80 -2.05
N PRO A 203 1.39 3.22 -1.87
CA PRO A 203 1.11 2.32 -0.78
C PRO A 203 1.87 1.00 -1.02
N LEU A 204 2.72 0.58 -0.09
CA LEU A 204 3.62 -0.55 -0.25
C LEU A 204 2.90 -1.89 -0.10
N PHE A 205 3.31 -2.90 -0.88
CA PHE A 205 2.75 -4.26 -0.80
C PHE A 205 2.92 -4.91 0.59
N GLY A 206 4.08 -4.67 1.22
CA GLY A 206 4.41 -5.16 2.55
C GLY A 206 5.00 -4.06 3.42
N LYS A 207 5.09 -4.35 4.71
CA LYS A 207 5.66 -3.42 5.69
C LYS A 207 7.17 -3.26 5.50
N VAL A 208 7.66 -2.04 5.67
CA VAL A 208 9.09 -1.71 5.69
C VAL A 208 9.49 -1.15 7.04
N VAL A 209 10.80 -1.12 7.32
CA VAL A 209 11.37 -0.52 8.53
C VAL A 209 11.85 0.89 8.17
N PRO A 210 11.12 1.96 8.53
CA PRO A 210 11.47 3.33 8.12
C PRO A 210 12.87 3.76 8.58
N GLU A 211 13.25 3.37 9.81
CA GLU A 211 14.54 3.72 10.41
C GLU A 211 15.75 3.14 9.65
N GLU A 212 15.55 2.02 8.95
CA GLU A 212 16.58 1.36 8.14
C GLU A 212 16.38 1.62 6.63
N SER A 213 15.44 2.49 6.28
CA SER A 213 15.15 2.88 4.91
C SER A 213 15.76 4.24 4.61
N ARG A 214 16.36 4.41 3.42
CA ARG A 214 17.06 5.64 3.05
C ARG A 214 16.83 6.03 1.60
N GLY A 215 16.63 7.33 1.37
CA GLY A 215 16.66 7.95 0.05
C GLY A 215 18.04 8.55 -0.23
N GLN A 216 18.53 8.41 -1.45
CA GLN A 216 19.76 9.04 -1.93
C GLN A 216 19.50 9.74 -3.27
N VAL A 217 19.93 10.99 -3.35
CA VAL A 217 19.88 11.80 -4.58
C VAL A 217 21.19 11.60 -5.33
N LEU A 218 21.13 11.12 -6.57
CA LEU A 218 22.26 10.95 -7.46
C LEU A 218 22.12 11.90 -8.66
N ALA A 219 23.21 12.09 -9.41
CA ALA A 219 23.23 13.01 -10.54
C ALA A 219 22.19 12.68 -11.63
N THR A 220 21.83 11.41 -11.79
CA THR A 220 20.94 10.91 -12.85
C THR A 220 19.61 10.37 -12.33
N LYS A 221 19.49 10.07 -11.04
CA LYS A 221 18.34 9.39 -10.45
C LYS A 221 18.21 9.69 -8.96
N LEU A 222 17.02 9.49 -8.42
CA LEU A 222 16.77 9.36 -6.99
C LEU A 222 16.59 7.87 -6.68
N GLU A 223 17.30 7.36 -5.69
CA GLU A 223 17.24 5.96 -5.27
C GLU A 223 16.68 5.88 -3.84
N ILE A 224 15.57 5.18 -3.66
CA ILE A 224 14.95 4.95 -2.35
C ILE A 224 15.07 3.47 -2.03
N LYS A 225 15.93 3.13 -1.08
CA LYS A 225 16.15 1.76 -0.62
C LYS A 225 15.47 1.56 0.72
N MET A 226 14.49 0.67 0.77
CA MET A 226 13.72 0.38 1.98
C MET A 226 13.99 -1.04 2.44
N LYS A 227 14.14 -1.24 3.75
CA LYS A 227 14.28 -2.57 4.36
C LYS A 227 12.91 -3.16 4.60
N LYS A 228 12.66 -4.37 4.11
CA LYS A 228 11.41 -5.10 4.37
C LYS A 228 11.36 -5.52 5.84
N ALA A 229 10.19 -5.40 6.45
CA ALA A 229 9.95 -5.93 7.80
C ALA A 229 9.94 -7.46 7.81
N GLU A 230 9.46 -8.07 6.73
CA GLU A 230 9.41 -9.51 6.53
C GLU A 230 10.20 -9.89 5.27
N ALA A 231 10.97 -10.98 5.34
CA ALA A 231 11.75 -11.50 4.22
C ALA A 231 10.86 -12.24 3.20
N ILE A 232 9.91 -11.51 2.61
CA ILE A 232 8.97 -12.01 1.59
C ILE A 232 9.24 -11.38 0.24
N THR A 233 8.99 -12.13 -0.83
CA THR A 233 8.99 -11.62 -2.21
C THR A 233 7.68 -10.87 -2.46
N TRP A 234 7.77 -9.67 -3.03
CA TRP A 234 6.61 -8.84 -3.36
C TRP A 234 6.21 -9.08 -4.81
N ASP A 235 4.95 -9.41 -5.07
CA ASP A 235 4.45 -9.61 -6.45
C ASP A 235 4.24 -8.28 -7.19
N ASP A 236 4.03 -7.21 -6.43
CA ASP A 236 3.88 -5.84 -6.92
C ASP A 236 4.50 -4.87 -5.90
N LEU A 237 4.76 -3.64 -6.31
CA LEU A 237 5.17 -2.57 -5.40
C LEU A 237 3.97 -2.06 -4.59
N GLY A 238 2.77 -2.06 -5.21
CA GLY A 238 1.55 -1.46 -4.69
C GLY A 238 0.69 -2.40 -3.81
N ALA A 239 0.11 -1.87 -2.74
CA ALA A 239 -0.84 -2.59 -1.87
C ALA A 239 -2.17 -2.97 -2.54
N GLU A 240 -2.48 -2.39 -3.70
CA GLU A 240 -3.71 -2.66 -4.45
C GLU A 240 -3.81 -4.11 -4.92
N ALA A 241 -2.68 -4.71 -5.30
CA ALA A 241 -2.59 -6.12 -5.69
C ALA A 241 -2.93 -7.07 -4.52
N ARG A 242 -2.47 -6.75 -3.30
CA ARG A 242 -2.73 -7.55 -2.10
C ARG A 242 -4.19 -7.48 -1.66
N ARG A 243 -4.83 -6.31 -1.70
CA ARG A 243 -6.26 -6.17 -1.36
C ARG A 243 -7.15 -6.99 -2.29
N ASN A 244 -6.84 -7.04 -3.58
CA ASN A 244 -7.58 -7.88 -4.53
C ASN A 244 -7.33 -9.39 -4.31
N ALA A 245 -6.10 -9.79 -3.99
CA ALA A 245 -5.74 -11.19 -3.73
C ALA A 245 -6.24 -11.72 -2.36
N GLU A 246 -6.36 -10.85 -1.36
CA GLU A 246 -6.86 -11.19 -0.02
C GLU A 246 -8.41 -11.20 0.00
N ALA A 247 -9.06 -10.35 -0.81
CA ALA A 247 -10.52 -10.39 -1.02
C ALA A 247 -11.04 -11.63 -1.78
N THR A 248 -10.15 -12.40 -2.44
CA THR A 248 -10.53 -13.66 -3.11
C THR A 248 -10.26 -14.92 -2.27
N ARG A 249 -9.77 -14.78 -1.04
CA ARG A 249 -9.57 -15.93 -0.14
C ARG A 249 -10.84 -16.13 0.71
N PRO A 250 -11.54 -17.27 0.60
CA PRO A 250 -12.65 -17.55 1.52
C PRO A 250 -12.11 -17.73 2.94
N ASN A 251 -12.58 -16.88 3.85
CA ASN A 251 -12.38 -16.99 5.30
C ASN A 251 -12.93 -18.34 5.79
N ASN A 252 -12.06 -19.18 6.34
CA ASN A 252 -12.47 -20.33 7.15
C ASN A 252 -11.97 -20.11 8.59
N VAL A 253 -12.88 -19.61 9.43
CA VAL A 253 -12.92 -19.85 10.88
C VAL A 253 -14.14 -20.75 11.09
N SER A 254 -14.09 -21.87 11.81
CA SER A 254 -13.66 -22.03 13.20
C SER A 254 -13.63 -23.50 13.66
N ASP A 255 -13.01 -23.72 14.82
CA ASP A 255 -13.50 -24.54 15.95
C ASP A 255 -12.93 -25.95 16.24
N GLU A 256 -12.71 -26.16 17.54
CA GLU A 256 -12.17 -27.36 18.18
C GLU A 256 -13.19 -28.51 18.23
N GLY A 257 -12.70 -29.74 18.07
CA GLY A 257 -13.27 -30.95 18.68
C GLY A 257 -14.52 -31.56 18.05
N MET A 258 -14.37 -32.40 17.02
CA MET A 258 -15.05 -33.71 16.95
C MET A 258 -14.46 -34.59 15.83
N GLN A 259 -14.45 -35.90 16.08
CA GLN A 259 -13.71 -36.95 15.37
C GLN A 259 -13.99 -37.06 13.86
N ARG A 260 -12.92 -37.27 13.08
CA ARG A 260 -13.01 -37.71 11.68
C ARG A 260 -13.32 -39.22 11.61
N PRO A 261 -14.28 -39.66 10.78
CA PRO A 261 -14.44 -41.08 10.51
C PRO A 261 -13.28 -41.59 9.64
N SER A 262 -12.57 -42.57 10.18
CA SER A 262 -11.62 -43.44 9.48
C SER A 262 -12.37 -44.45 8.63
N TYR A 263 -11.90 -44.74 7.40
CA TYR A 263 -11.88 -46.06 6.75
C TYR A 263 -11.05 -45.96 5.43
N PRO A 264 -10.56 -47.06 4.83
CA PRO A 264 -9.14 -47.41 4.79
C PRO A 264 -8.64 -47.66 3.36
N SER A 265 -7.33 -47.74 3.15
CA SER A 265 -6.72 -48.85 2.40
C SER A 265 -5.21 -48.64 2.24
N SER A 266 -4.48 -49.58 2.84
CA SER A 266 -3.21 -50.18 2.43
C SER A 266 -2.15 -49.31 1.72
N LYS A 267 -1.22 -48.77 2.52
CA LYS A 267 0.15 -49.31 2.64
C LYS A 267 0.97 -48.42 3.58
N ALA A 268 0.89 -48.74 4.86
CA ALA A 268 1.98 -48.45 5.79
C ALA A 268 3.19 -49.29 5.37
N ALA A 269 4.13 -48.70 4.65
CA ALA A 269 5.46 -49.24 4.45
C ALA A 269 6.42 -48.14 3.95
N ASN A 270 6.81 -47.21 4.83
CA ASN A 270 8.22 -46.96 5.16
C ASN A 270 8.36 -45.73 6.07
N LEU A 271 8.69 -46.03 7.32
CA LEU A 271 9.73 -45.41 8.13
C LEU A 271 9.80 -43.87 8.19
N LYS A 272 9.51 -43.39 9.41
CA LYS A 272 10.08 -42.19 10.04
C LYS A 272 11.32 -41.63 9.32
N LYS A 273 11.18 -40.42 8.78
CA LYS A 273 12.30 -39.49 8.67
C LYS A 273 11.85 -38.16 9.25
N GLN A 274 12.14 -38.01 10.54
CA GLN A 274 12.16 -36.70 11.18
C GLN A 274 13.17 -35.86 10.39
N THR A 275 12.68 -34.81 9.73
CA THR A 275 13.52 -33.95 8.91
C THR A 275 14.29 -33.05 9.86
N ASP A 276 15.62 -33.12 9.77
CA ASP A 276 16.55 -32.39 10.62
C ASP A 276 16.82 -31.01 9.99
N TRP A 277 16.09 -30.01 10.48
CA TRP A 277 16.02 -28.67 9.89
C TRP A 277 17.33 -27.89 9.94
N ASP A 278 18.22 -28.21 10.90
CA ASP A 278 19.56 -27.62 10.99
C ASP A 278 20.47 -28.07 9.84
N LYS A 279 20.24 -29.27 9.28
CA LYS A 279 21.00 -29.76 8.14
C LYS A 279 20.53 -29.14 6.83
N LEU A 280 19.22 -28.90 6.70
CA LEU A 280 18.60 -28.22 5.57
C LEU A 280 19.02 -26.75 5.49
N GLU A 281 19.16 -26.05 6.62
CA GLU A 281 19.69 -24.67 6.62
C GLU A 281 21.17 -24.63 6.24
N SER A 282 21.96 -25.64 6.62
CA SER A 282 23.37 -25.74 6.24
C SER A 282 23.57 -26.12 4.77
N ASP A 283 22.68 -26.95 4.21
CA ASP A 283 22.67 -27.32 2.80
C ASP A 283 22.13 -26.15 1.94
N LEU A 284 21.13 -25.40 2.40
CA LEU A 284 20.66 -24.14 1.78
C LEU A 284 21.72 -23.03 1.79
N LYS A 285 22.56 -22.92 2.84
CA LYS A 285 23.71 -21.99 2.88
C LYS A 285 24.87 -22.40 1.96
N LYS A 286 24.95 -23.70 1.63
CA LYS A 286 25.88 -24.21 0.62
C LYS A 286 25.33 -24.03 -0.79
N GLU A 287 24.03 -24.24 -0.99
CA GLU A 287 23.31 -23.91 -2.23
C GLU A 287 23.27 -22.39 -2.48
N GLU A 288 23.18 -21.51 -1.47
CA GLU A 288 23.30 -20.05 -1.66
C GLU A 288 24.70 -19.60 -2.16
N LYS A 289 25.72 -20.46 -1.99
CA LYS A 289 27.07 -20.24 -2.53
C LYS A 289 27.26 -20.84 -3.92
N GLU A 290 26.37 -21.73 -4.37
CA GLU A 290 26.49 -22.48 -5.64
C GLU A 290 25.29 -22.32 -6.60
N GLU A 291 24.15 -21.75 -6.21
CA GLU A 291 23.01 -21.50 -7.10
C GLU A 291 23.23 -20.22 -7.93
N ASP A 292 23.94 -20.43 -9.04
CA ASP A 292 23.56 -20.04 -10.40
C ASP A 292 23.04 -18.60 -10.62
N LEU A 293 24.01 -17.69 -10.74
CA LEU A 293 23.85 -16.39 -11.40
C LEU A 293 23.66 -16.57 -12.93
N GLU A 294 22.56 -17.14 -13.41
CA GLU A 294 22.39 -17.27 -14.87
C GLU A 294 22.26 -15.90 -15.58
N GLY A 295 23.09 -15.69 -16.61
CA GLY A 295 23.09 -14.53 -17.50
C GLY A 295 24.40 -13.73 -17.53
N ASP A 296 24.33 -12.46 -17.95
CA ASP A 296 25.49 -11.57 -18.12
C ASP A 296 26.28 -11.34 -16.82
N ALA A 297 25.68 -11.55 -15.66
CA ALA A 297 26.35 -11.40 -14.36
C ALA A 297 27.34 -12.54 -14.06
N ALA A 298 26.98 -13.81 -14.34
CA ALA A 298 27.95 -14.91 -14.26
C ALA A 298 29.04 -14.76 -15.32
N LEU A 299 28.66 -14.33 -16.53
CA LEU A 299 29.62 -14.14 -17.61
C LEU A 299 30.64 -13.05 -17.27
N ASN A 300 30.18 -11.92 -16.73
CA ASN A 300 31.07 -10.86 -16.25
C ASN A 300 31.92 -11.29 -15.06
N ARG A 301 31.39 -12.10 -14.14
CA ARG A 301 32.17 -12.66 -13.02
C ARG A 301 33.23 -13.64 -13.53
N MET A 302 32.91 -14.46 -14.52
CA MET A 302 33.83 -15.36 -15.21
C MET A 302 34.94 -14.58 -15.90
N PHE A 303 34.62 -13.54 -16.68
CA PHE A 303 35.62 -12.69 -17.33
C PHE A 303 36.48 -11.92 -16.33
N LYS A 304 35.90 -11.45 -15.22
CA LYS A 304 36.65 -10.81 -14.14
C LYS A 304 37.64 -11.78 -13.50
N GLY A 305 37.22 -13.02 -13.24
CA GLY A 305 38.09 -14.07 -12.71
C GLY A 305 39.21 -14.46 -13.67
N ILE A 306 38.93 -14.55 -14.98
CA ILE A 306 39.94 -14.81 -16.01
C ILE A 306 40.94 -13.65 -16.07
N TYR A 307 40.48 -12.40 -16.06
CA TYR A 307 41.35 -11.23 -16.09
C TYR A 307 42.21 -11.09 -14.82
N GLU A 308 41.65 -11.36 -13.64
CA GLU A 308 42.36 -11.27 -12.36
C GLU A 308 43.48 -12.30 -12.24
N ASN A 309 43.30 -13.50 -12.81
CA ASN A 309 44.29 -14.58 -12.77
C ASN A 309 45.13 -14.70 -14.05
N ALA A 310 44.90 -13.86 -15.05
CA ALA A 310 45.64 -13.88 -16.32
C ALA A 310 47.03 -13.25 -16.22
N ASP A 311 47.99 -13.87 -16.90
CA ASP A 311 49.32 -13.31 -17.17
C ASP A 311 49.21 -12.00 -17.99
N GLU A 312 50.23 -11.15 -17.92
CA GLU A 312 50.21 -9.81 -18.51
C GLU A 312 49.97 -9.83 -20.03
N ASP A 313 50.54 -10.79 -20.75
CA ASP A 313 50.32 -10.99 -22.18
C ASP A 313 48.85 -11.36 -22.49
N THR A 314 48.23 -12.18 -21.66
CA THR A 314 46.83 -12.59 -21.78
C THR A 314 45.88 -11.41 -21.53
N ARG A 315 46.17 -10.58 -20.51
CA ARG A 315 45.42 -9.34 -20.26
C ARG A 315 45.54 -8.36 -21.42
N ARG A 316 46.75 -8.24 -21.98
CA ARG A 316 46.99 -7.38 -23.14
C ARG A 316 46.21 -7.87 -24.35
N ALA A 317 46.09 -9.19 -24.52
CA ALA A 317 45.32 -9.80 -25.59
C ALA A 317 43.82 -9.56 -25.45
N MET A 318 43.31 -9.74 -24.23
CA MET A 318 41.92 -9.49 -23.90
C MET A 318 41.54 -8.03 -24.14
N ASN A 319 42.36 -7.09 -23.68
CA ASN A 319 42.08 -5.66 -23.86
C ASN A 319 42.16 -5.24 -25.34
N LYS A 320 43.17 -5.71 -26.09
CA LYS A 320 43.33 -5.35 -27.51
C LYS A 320 42.19 -5.93 -28.37
N SER A 321 41.86 -7.21 -28.21
CA SER A 321 40.78 -7.84 -28.98
C SER A 321 39.40 -7.27 -28.65
N PHE A 322 39.14 -6.98 -27.37
CA PHE A 322 37.89 -6.34 -26.95
C PHE A 322 37.76 -4.92 -27.51
N GLN A 323 38.85 -4.14 -27.48
CA GLN A 323 38.83 -2.77 -27.98
C GLN A 323 38.75 -2.69 -29.52
N GLU A 324 39.40 -3.61 -30.24
CA GLU A 324 39.36 -3.64 -31.71
C GLU A 324 38.04 -4.15 -32.28
N SER A 325 37.38 -5.07 -31.55
CA SER A 325 36.10 -5.68 -31.94
C SER A 325 34.87 -4.94 -31.42
N ASN A 326 35.04 -3.72 -30.88
CA ASN A 326 33.96 -2.95 -30.23
C ASN A 326 33.20 -3.75 -29.16
N GLY A 327 33.91 -4.61 -28.42
CA GLY A 327 33.37 -5.40 -27.33
C GLY A 327 32.64 -6.68 -27.73
N THR A 328 32.75 -7.12 -28.98
CA THR A 328 32.03 -8.31 -29.48
C THR A 328 32.88 -9.59 -29.43
N VAL A 329 34.21 -9.48 -29.43
CA VAL A 329 35.13 -10.63 -29.46
C VAL A 329 36.19 -10.49 -28.37
N LEU A 330 36.42 -11.56 -27.62
CA LEU A 330 37.46 -11.63 -26.59
C LEU A 330 38.42 -12.79 -26.87
N SER A 331 39.70 -12.48 -27.05
CA SER A 331 40.77 -13.46 -27.25
C SER A 331 41.78 -13.42 -26.11
N THR A 332 42.24 -14.58 -25.66
CA THR A 332 43.21 -14.75 -24.56
C THR A 332 44.63 -15.01 -25.06
N SER A 333 44.87 -15.12 -26.37
CA SER A 333 46.17 -15.48 -26.94
C SER A 333 46.85 -14.30 -27.64
N TRP A 334 47.89 -13.74 -27.01
CA TRP A 334 48.65 -12.61 -27.56
C TRP A 334 49.38 -12.94 -28.87
N LYS A 335 49.74 -14.21 -29.09
CA LYS A 335 50.43 -14.65 -30.31
C LYS A 335 49.57 -14.47 -31.56
N ASP A 336 48.25 -14.61 -31.41
CA ASP A 336 47.31 -14.59 -32.53
C ASP A 336 46.86 -13.15 -32.83
N ILE A 337 46.45 -12.42 -31.79
CA ILE A 337 45.90 -11.06 -31.94
C ILE A 337 46.98 -9.95 -31.86
N GLY A 338 48.22 -10.30 -31.54
CA GLY A 338 49.32 -9.34 -31.42
C GLY A 338 49.66 -8.66 -32.76
N LYS A 339 49.55 -9.38 -33.87
CA LYS A 339 49.89 -8.89 -35.23
C LYS A 339 48.67 -8.64 -36.13
N GLU A 340 47.54 -9.29 -35.86
CA GLU A 340 46.32 -9.22 -36.67
C GLU A 340 45.24 -8.39 -35.96
N ARG A 341 44.36 -7.73 -36.72
CA ARG A 341 43.27 -6.92 -36.17
C ARG A 341 42.07 -7.82 -35.92
N THR A 342 41.45 -7.70 -34.74
CA THR A 342 40.25 -8.48 -34.42
C THR A 342 39.02 -7.81 -35.06
N GLU A 343 38.35 -8.52 -35.97
CA GLU A 343 37.14 -8.03 -36.63
C GLU A 343 35.91 -8.08 -35.70
N CYS A 344 35.02 -7.10 -35.85
CA CYS A 344 33.76 -7.03 -35.13
C CYS A 344 32.81 -8.13 -35.63
N LYS A 345 32.35 -9.01 -34.73
CA LYS A 345 31.38 -10.07 -35.05
C LYS A 345 30.21 -9.96 -34.07
N PRO A 346 29.19 -9.14 -34.38
CA PRO A 346 28.04 -9.00 -33.50
C PRO A 346 27.25 -10.32 -33.44
N PRO A 347 26.57 -10.61 -32.31
CA PRO A 347 25.64 -11.75 -32.21
C PRO A 347 24.53 -11.69 -33.27
N ASP A 348 23.97 -12.83 -33.69
CA ASP A 348 22.99 -12.95 -34.79
C ASP A 348 21.75 -12.02 -34.67
N CYS A 349 21.47 -11.52 -33.47
CA CYS A 349 20.37 -10.60 -33.15
C CYS A 349 20.76 -9.10 -33.17
N MET A 350 21.99 -8.73 -33.55
CA MET A 350 22.47 -7.34 -33.64
C MET A 350 23.13 -7.02 -34.99
N VAL A 351 22.83 -5.83 -35.53
CA VAL A 351 23.42 -5.33 -36.79
C VAL A 351 24.42 -4.23 -36.47
N GLU A 352 25.68 -4.39 -36.92
CA GLU A 352 26.71 -3.37 -36.76
C GLU A 352 26.35 -2.10 -37.53
N LYS A 353 26.22 -0.97 -36.84
CA LYS A 353 26.15 0.36 -37.45
C LYS A 353 27.52 1.02 -37.37
N LYS A 354 28.15 1.24 -38.53
CA LYS A 354 29.37 2.05 -38.63
C LYS A 354 29.00 3.52 -38.47
N TYR A 355 29.64 4.20 -37.51
CA TYR A 355 29.55 5.65 -37.40
C TYR A 355 30.32 6.29 -38.56
N GLU A 356 29.62 6.95 -39.49
CA GLU A 356 30.25 7.90 -40.40
C GLU A 356 30.61 9.16 -39.59
N SER A 357 31.87 9.56 -39.67
CA SER A 357 32.42 10.73 -38.98
C SER A 357 32.20 12.00 -39.78
#